data_AF-A0A4Y8IF21-F1
#
_entry.id   AF-A0A4Y8IF21-F1
#
_cell.length_a   1.000
_cell.length_b   1.000
_cell.length_c   1.000
_cell.angle_alpha   90.00
_cell.angle_beta   90.00
_cell.angle_gamma   90.00
#
_symmetry.space_group_name_H-M   'P 1'
#
loop_
_entity.id
_entity.type
_entity.pdbx_description
1 polymer ?
#
loop_
_entity_poly.entity_id
_entity_poly.type
_entity_poly.pdbx_seq_one_letter_code
_entity_poly.pdbx_strand_id
1 'polypeptide(L)'
;MSKLNSNFGIIQKVINQEMTEKELFHDITDEQGRIIVDLPEITLSKHQPNILKEFLLSLSLEGRFRILFSKEMLGMPENTFIKKYGVNKKIIQVYKGLREISGSSKKGEIRDIIIEDRPKLEILATLFLFTRVPIEWMLKEKPCVTTSWKSYPFEILPDVLMTLDELNQYLKSTKEAAILDKTKHTRPNFPYVYDARSFILNIDSRDIYLKALIYKGGEILVEIFNDNIQPQALIKLKQLLAHYGPIILGYCETVVENQQTITMIAKSRKKIICLPIEFKEI
;
A
#
# COMPACT_ATOMS: atom_id res chain seq x y z
N MET A 1 -5.84 17.09 35.40
CA MET A 1 -5.27 16.16 34.41
C MET A 1 -6.39 15.72 33.48
N SER A 2 -6.50 16.31 32.29
CA SER A 2 -7.51 15.96 31.30
C SER A 2 -7.09 14.68 30.58
N LYS A 3 -7.98 13.67 30.55
CA LYS A 3 -7.82 12.50 29.68
C LYS A 3 -7.87 12.97 28.22
N LEU A 4 -6.75 12.87 27.51
CA LEU A 4 -6.73 12.86 26.05
C LEU A 4 -7.55 11.65 25.60
N ASN A 5 -8.79 11.87 25.15
CA ASN A 5 -9.43 10.94 24.23
C ASN A 5 -8.59 10.96 22.95
N SER A 6 -7.63 10.03 22.81
CA SER A 6 -6.78 10.02 21.63
C SER A 6 -7.61 9.58 20.43
N ASN A 7 -7.48 10.28 19.31
CA ASN A 7 -8.08 9.89 18.02
C ASN A 7 -7.53 8.55 17.48
N PHE A 8 -6.76 7.81 18.30
CA PHE A 8 -6.10 6.54 18.01
C PHE A 8 -6.51 5.45 19.01
N GLY A 9 -7.60 5.64 19.75
CA GLY A 9 -7.90 4.91 20.99
C GLY A 9 -7.67 3.39 20.93
N ILE A 10 -8.17 2.70 19.90
CA ILE A 10 -7.99 1.25 19.78
C ILE A 10 -6.53 0.87 19.44
N ILE A 11 -5.90 1.61 18.53
CA ILE A 11 -4.49 1.42 18.15
C ILE A 11 -3.57 1.61 19.36
N GLN A 12 -3.77 2.68 20.13
CA GLN A 12 -2.94 2.99 21.29
C GLN A 12 -3.09 1.93 22.39
N LYS A 13 -4.31 1.41 22.61
CA LYS A 13 -4.53 0.31 23.54
C LYS A 13 -3.75 -0.94 23.15
N VAL A 14 -3.71 -1.28 21.87
CA VAL A 14 -2.91 -2.43 21.39
C VAL A 14 -1.42 -2.18 21.57
N ILE A 15 -0.92 -0.98 21.21
CA ILE A 15 0.50 -0.61 21.42
C ILE A 15 0.88 -0.70 22.91
N ASN A 16 0.03 -0.19 23.79
CA ASN A 16 0.25 -0.18 25.24
C ASN A 16 0.00 -1.53 25.91
N GLN A 17 -0.39 -2.57 25.17
CA GLN A 17 -0.77 -3.89 25.69
C GLN A 17 -1.98 -3.86 26.64
N GLU A 18 -2.82 -2.83 26.54
CA GLU A 18 -4.11 -2.70 27.24
C GLU A 18 -5.23 -3.49 26.53
N MET A 19 -5.00 -3.85 25.27
CA MET A 19 -5.88 -4.69 24.46
C MET A 19 -5.02 -5.71 23.72
N THR A 20 -5.42 -6.98 23.78
CA THR A 20 -4.75 -8.07 23.05
C THR A 20 -5.17 -8.08 21.57
N GLU A 21 -4.33 -8.67 20.72
CA GLU A 21 -4.65 -8.86 19.30
C GLU A 21 -5.96 -9.66 19.10
N LYS A 22 -6.20 -10.65 19.94
CA LYS A 22 -7.43 -11.45 19.89
C LYS A 22 -8.67 -10.61 20.16
N GLU A 23 -8.62 -9.72 21.16
CA GLU A 23 -9.70 -8.79 21.48
C GLU A 23 -9.91 -7.79 20.34
N LEU A 24 -8.84 -7.18 19.82
CA LEU A 24 -8.90 -6.28 18.67
C LEU A 24 -9.67 -6.93 17.52
N PHE A 25 -9.28 -8.14 17.12
CA PHE A 25 -9.90 -8.80 15.98
C PHE A 25 -11.29 -9.33 16.26
N HIS A 26 -11.61 -9.68 17.50
CA HIS A 26 -12.98 -10.01 17.90
C HIS A 26 -13.91 -8.81 17.68
N ASP A 27 -13.47 -7.60 18.03
CA ASP A 27 -14.30 -6.39 17.96
C ASP A 27 -14.55 -5.90 16.53
N ILE A 28 -13.59 -6.12 15.61
CA ILE A 28 -13.63 -5.53 14.26
C ILE A 28 -14.00 -6.53 13.17
N THR A 29 -14.14 -7.82 13.49
CA THR A 29 -14.42 -8.86 12.48
C THR A 29 -15.71 -9.62 12.72
N ASP A 30 -16.31 -10.13 11.64
CA ASP A 30 -17.46 -11.03 11.72
C ASP A 30 -17.06 -12.46 12.08
N GLU A 31 -18.05 -13.34 12.21
CA GLU A 31 -17.87 -14.78 12.47
C GLU A 31 -17.03 -15.49 11.39
N GLN A 32 -16.89 -14.90 10.20
CA GLN A 32 -16.03 -15.42 9.13
C GLN A 32 -14.64 -14.76 9.13
N GLY A 33 -14.31 -13.98 10.17
CA GLY A 33 -13.04 -13.28 10.37
C GLY A 33 -12.79 -12.12 9.40
N ARG A 34 -13.82 -11.67 8.66
CA ARG A 34 -13.73 -10.53 7.76
C ARG A 34 -13.83 -9.25 8.57
N ILE A 35 -12.98 -8.28 8.27
CA ILE A 35 -13.09 -6.94 8.87
C ILE A 35 -14.39 -6.30 8.37
N ILE A 36 -15.31 -6.07 9.31
CA ILE A 36 -16.63 -5.45 9.04
C ILE A 36 -16.67 -4.00 9.50
N VAL A 37 -15.79 -3.61 10.42
CA VAL A 37 -15.69 -2.25 10.94
C VAL A 37 -14.54 -1.54 10.24
N ASP A 38 -14.86 -0.36 9.71
CA ASP A 38 -13.86 0.58 9.22
C ASP A 38 -13.03 1.07 10.40
N LEU A 39 -11.71 1.10 10.27
CA LEU A 39 -10.80 1.55 11.32
C LEU A 39 -10.23 2.92 10.95
N PRO A 40 -10.97 4.02 11.16
CA PRO A 40 -10.50 5.37 10.83
C PRO A 40 -9.18 5.71 11.54
N GLU A 41 -8.89 5.10 12.68
CA GLU A 41 -7.63 5.23 13.40
C GLU A 41 -6.43 4.77 12.56
N ILE A 42 -6.59 3.77 11.68
CA ILE A 42 -5.54 3.37 10.73
C ILE A 42 -5.29 4.50 9.73
N THR A 43 -6.37 5.12 9.24
CA THR A 43 -6.25 6.25 8.33
C THR A 43 -5.54 7.42 9.01
N LEU A 44 -5.88 7.70 10.27
CA LEU A 44 -5.20 8.73 11.05
C LEU A 44 -3.74 8.37 11.33
N SER A 45 -3.41 7.11 11.61
CA SER A 45 -2.05 6.72 12.00
C SER A 45 -1.07 6.85 10.85
N LYS A 46 -1.55 6.87 9.60
CA LYS A 46 -0.75 7.25 8.44
C LYS A 46 -0.22 8.69 8.50
N HIS A 47 -0.87 9.62 9.23
CA HIS A 47 -0.29 10.95 9.50
C HIS A 47 0.89 10.92 10.45
N GLN A 48 1.02 9.86 11.25
CA GLN A 48 2.06 9.67 12.24
C GLN A 48 2.70 8.30 12.03
N PRO A 49 3.54 8.13 10.99
CA PRO A 49 4.04 6.81 10.58
C PRO A 49 4.73 6.03 11.70
N ASN A 50 5.27 6.70 12.72
CA ASN A 50 5.79 6.06 13.93
C ASN A 50 4.70 5.32 14.73
N ILE A 51 3.51 5.90 14.90
CA ILE A 51 2.37 5.22 15.54
C ILE A 51 1.93 4.02 14.70
N LEU A 52 1.81 4.20 13.38
CA LEU A 52 1.47 3.09 12.48
C LEU A 52 2.52 1.97 12.55
N LYS A 53 3.80 2.32 12.61
CA LYS A 53 4.91 1.39 12.82
C LYS A 53 4.73 0.62 14.12
N GLU A 54 4.59 1.31 15.25
CA GLU A 54 4.46 0.68 16.57
C GLU A 54 3.25 -0.27 16.61
N PHE A 55 2.13 0.16 16.02
CA PHE A 55 0.94 -0.67 15.90
C PHE A 55 1.17 -1.92 15.06
N LEU A 56 1.75 -1.78 13.86
CA LEU A 56 2.00 -2.95 13.01
C LEU A 56 2.99 -3.91 13.67
N LEU A 57 4.01 -3.40 14.37
CA LEU A 57 5.02 -4.22 15.03
C LEU A 57 4.53 -4.87 16.34
N SER A 58 3.42 -4.40 16.92
CA SER A 58 2.79 -5.06 18.08
C SER A 58 1.90 -6.24 17.71
N LEU A 59 1.57 -6.40 16.43
CA LEU A 59 0.75 -7.49 15.90
C LEU A 59 1.61 -8.67 15.43
N SER A 60 1.02 -9.86 15.46
CA SER A 60 1.52 -11.07 14.80
C SER A 60 1.67 -10.85 13.28
N LEU A 61 2.34 -11.78 12.60
CA LEU A 61 2.40 -11.76 11.13
C LEU A 61 1.01 -11.83 10.50
N GLU A 62 0.13 -12.70 11.01
CA GLU A 62 -1.26 -12.82 10.58
C GLU A 62 -2.01 -11.50 10.78
N GLY A 63 -1.91 -10.93 11.99
CA GLY A 63 -2.57 -9.69 12.36
C GLY A 63 -2.17 -8.55 11.43
N ARG A 64 -0.87 -8.44 11.13
CA ARG A 64 -0.38 -7.47 10.13
C ARG A 64 -1.02 -7.66 8.77
N PHE A 65 -1.09 -8.87 8.23
CA PHE A 65 -1.76 -9.09 6.94
C PHE A 65 -3.23 -8.70 6.98
N ARG A 66 -3.95 -9.01 8.06
CA ARG A 66 -5.37 -8.61 8.21
C ARG A 66 -5.52 -7.08 8.11
N ILE A 67 -4.64 -6.34 8.76
CA ILE A 67 -4.61 -4.86 8.70
C ILE A 67 -4.17 -4.35 7.32
N LEU A 68 -3.11 -4.91 6.72
CA LEU A 68 -2.56 -4.45 5.43
C LEU A 68 -3.51 -4.67 4.26
N PHE A 69 -4.36 -5.70 4.32
CA PHE A 69 -5.41 -5.94 3.32
C PHE A 69 -6.70 -5.13 3.58
N SER A 70 -6.77 -4.32 4.64
CA SER A 70 -7.90 -3.43 4.87
C SER A 70 -8.01 -2.36 3.79
N LYS A 71 -9.20 -1.82 3.59
CA LYS A 71 -9.44 -0.78 2.57
C LYS A 71 -8.67 0.50 2.89
N GLU A 72 -8.49 0.80 4.18
CA GLU A 72 -7.73 1.93 4.71
C GLU A 72 -6.26 1.87 4.30
N MET A 73 -5.67 0.67 4.31
CA MET A 73 -4.29 0.46 3.89
C MET A 73 -4.13 0.38 2.37
N LEU A 74 -5.05 -0.31 1.68
CA LEU A 74 -4.96 -0.51 0.23
C LEU A 74 -5.46 0.67 -0.61
N GLY A 75 -6.29 1.55 -0.06
CA GLY A 75 -6.98 2.56 -0.87
C GLY A 75 -8.00 1.97 -1.86
N MET A 76 -8.29 0.67 -1.82
CA MET A 76 -9.26 0.01 -2.69
C MET A 76 -9.89 -1.22 -2.01
N PRO A 77 -11.07 -1.68 -2.48
CA PRO A 77 -11.64 -2.94 -2.00
C PRO A 77 -10.72 -4.13 -2.30
N GLU A 78 -10.54 -5.02 -1.34
CA GLU A 78 -9.72 -6.23 -1.50
C GLU A 78 -10.14 -7.09 -2.70
N ASN A 79 -11.44 -7.27 -2.94
CA ASN A 79 -11.89 -8.03 -4.11
C ASN A 79 -11.44 -7.36 -5.43
N THR A 80 -11.37 -6.03 -5.46
CA THR A 80 -10.83 -5.28 -6.61
C THR A 80 -9.33 -5.51 -6.73
N PHE A 81 -8.59 -5.45 -5.61
CA PHE A 81 -7.17 -5.76 -5.57
C PHE A 81 -6.87 -7.17 -6.10
N ILE A 82 -7.55 -8.19 -5.56
CA ILE A 82 -7.46 -9.61 -5.98
C ILE A 82 -7.63 -9.74 -7.48
N LYS A 83 -8.73 -9.17 -8.02
CA LYS A 83 -9.04 -9.27 -9.44
C LYS A 83 -8.01 -8.54 -10.30
N LYS A 84 -7.57 -7.36 -9.87
CA LYS A 84 -6.71 -6.49 -10.69
C LYS A 84 -5.27 -7.01 -10.78
N TYR A 85 -4.73 -7.50 -9.66
CA TYR A 85 -3.35 -7.98 -9.59
C TYR A 85 -3.25 -9.50 -9.70
N GLY A 86 -4.33 -10.18 -10.10
CA GLY A 86 -4.34 -11.63 -10.32
C GLY A 86 -4.03 -12.46 -9.06
N VAL A 87 -4.27 -11.91 -7.87
CA VAL A 87 -3.93 -12.57 -6.61
C VAL A 87 -4.99 -13.63 -6.29
N ASN A 88 -4.57 -14.84 -5.95
CA ASN A 88 -5.51 -15.90 -5.57
C ASN A 88 -6.16 -15.59 -4.22
N LYS A 89 -7.50 -15.48 -4.19
CA LYS A 89 -8.28 -15.24 -2.97
C LYS A 89 -7.98 -16.25 -1.86
N LYS A 90 -7.73 -17.52 -2.19
CA LYS A 90 -7.42 -18.56 -1.18
C LYS A 90 -6.09 -18.28 -0.49
N ILE A 91 -5.10 -17.78 -1.25
CA ILE A 91 -3.79 -17.42 -0.71
C ILE A 91 -3.93 -16.26 0.28
N ILE A 92 -4.72 -15.23 -0.05
CA ILE A 92 -5.00 -14.13 0.87
C ILE A 92 -5.69 -14.61 2.15
N GLN A 93 -6.64 -15.53 2.04
CA GLN A 93 -7.30 -16.11 3.22
C GLN A 93 -6.32 -16.85 4.12
N VAL A 94 -5.33 -17.53 3.55
CA VAL A 94 -4.25 -18.19 4.31
C VAL A 94 -3.39 -17.15 5.04
N TYR A 95 -2.95 -16.07 4.39
CA TYR A 95 -2.14 -15.03 5.07
C TYR A 95 -2.87 -14.33 6.20
N LYS A 96 -4.19 -14.29 6.13
CA LYS A 96 -5.05 -13.72 7.16
C LYS A 96 -5.43 -14.71 8.26
N GLY A 97 -4.90 -15.93 8.24
CA GLY A 97 -5.24 -17.00 9.20
C GLY A 97 -6.68 -17.50 9.13
N LEU A 98 -7.43 -17.10 8.09
CA LEU A 98 -8.83 -17.50 7.90
C LEU A 98 -8.95 -18.91 7.30
N ARG A 99 -7.84 -19.49 6.87
CA ARG A 99 -7.77 -20.81 6.28
C ARG A 99 -6.42 -21.43 6.58
N GLU A 100 -6.41 -22.67 7.05
CA GLU A 100 -5.19 -23.44 7.20
C GLU A 100 -4.60 -23.80 5.83
N ILE A 101 -3.27 -23.79 5.75
CA ILE A 101 -2.54 -24.44 4.64
C ILE A 101 -2.92 -25.90 4.72
N SER A 102 -3.48 -26.45 3.63
CA SER A 102 -3.90 -27.84 3.59
C SER A 102 -2.68 -28.77 3.64
N GLY A 103 -2.22 -29.09 4.85
CA GLY A 103 -1.29 -30.16 5.14
C GLY A 103 -2.04 -31.48 5.25
N SER A 104 -1.83 -32.36 4.27
CA SER A 104 -1.99 -33.82 4.33
C SER A 104 -2.94 -34.41 5.40
N SER A 105 -4.22 -34.58 5.09
CA SER A 105 -5.01 -35.67 5.70
C SER A 105 -6.34 -35.96 5.00
N LYS A 106 -6.38 -36.06 3.66
CA LYS A 106 -7.46 -36.84 3.01
C LYS A 106 -6.89 -37.69 1.88
N LYS A 107 -6.93 -39.01 2.07
CA LYS A 107 -6.85 -39.99 0.98
C LYS A 107 -7.88 -39.59 -0.08
N GLY A 108 -7.43 -39.29 -1.29
CA GLY A 108 -8.31 -39.16 -2.45
C GLY A 108 -7.97 -38.01 -3.38
N GLU A 109 -7.63 -38.39 -4.60
CA GLU A 109 -7.55 -37.61 -5.85
C GLU A 109 -6.40 -36.60 -5.99
N ILE A 110 -5.51 -36.92 -6.95
CA ILE A 110 -4.42 -36.09 -7.45
C ILE A 110 -5.03 -34.83 -8.07
N ARG A 111 -5.16 -33.79 -7.27
CA ARG A 111 -5.08 -32.42 -7.75
C ARG A 111 -3.75 -31.88 -7.28
N ASP A 112 -3.01 -31.21 -8.15
CA ASP A 112 -1.81 -30.48 -7.78
C ASP A 112 -2.19 -29.42 -6.73
N ILE A 113 -2.06 -29.79 -5.47
CA ILE A 113 -2.23 -28.87 -4.35
C ILE A 113 -0.93 -28.10 -4.32
N ILE A 114 -1.00 -26.83 -4.72
CA ILE A 114 0.10 -25.90 -4.54
C ILE A 114 0.29 -25.74 -3.02
N ILE A 115 1.33 -26.38 -2.49
CA ILE A 115 1.79 -26.23 -1.12
C ILE A 115 2.62 -24.94 -1.12
N GLU A 116 2.04 -23.85 -0.66
CA GLU A 116 2.74 -22.58 -0.47
C GLU A 116 2.99 -22.36 1.02
N ASP A 117 4.20 -22.68 1.47
CA ASP A 117 4.63 -22.50 2.86
C ASP A 117 4.99 -21.05 3.20
N ARG A 118 5.01 -20.15 2.20
CA ARG A 118 5.43 -18.77 2.35
C ARG A 118 4.62 -17.82 1.47
N PRO A 119 4.58 -16.52 1.82
CA PRO A 119 3.91 -15.59 0.97
C PRO A 119 4.55 -15.45 -0.41
N LYS A 120 3.74 -15.43 -1.47
CA LYS A 120 4.23 -15.12 -2.82
C LYS A 120 4.84 -13.74 -2.82
N LEU A 121 6.07 -13.64 -3.30
CA LEU A 121 6.83 -12.40 -3.30
C LEU A 121 6.09 -11.30 -4.08
N GLU A 122 5.37 -11.65 -5.14
CA GLU A 122 4.58 -10.73 -5.95
C GLU A 122 3.43 -10.09 -5.15
N ILE A 123 2.80 -10.86 -4.26
CA ILE A 123 1.76 -10.33 -3.36
C ILE A 123 2.38 -9.35 -2.37
N LEU A 124 3.54 -9.71 -1.80
CA LEU A 124 4.25 -8.83 -0.86
C LEU A 124 4.75 -7.56 -1.53
N ALA A 125 5.30 -7.65 -2.74
CA ALA A 125 5.73 -6.51 -3.54
C ALA A 125 4.55 -5.60 -3.88
N THR A 126 3.41 -6.17 -4.28
CA THR A 126 2.20 -5.40 -4.54
C THR A 126 1.70 -4.71 -3.25
N LEU A 127 1.63 -5.42 -2.12
CA LEU A 127 1.27 -4.82 -0.82
C LEU A 127 2.21 -3.70 -0.41
N PHE A 128 3.52 -3.89 -0.62
CA PHE A 128 4.52 -2.86 -0.37
C PHE A 128 4.20 -1.58 -1.16
N LEU A 129 3.83 -1.69 -2.45
CA LEU A 129 3.44 -0.53 -3.25
C LEU A 129 2.25 0.22 -2.64
N PHE A 130 1.22 -0.49 -2.18
CA PHE A 130 0.06 0.18 -1.61
C PHE A 130 0.33 0.79 -0.23
N THR A 131 0.94 0.01 0.64
CA THR A 131 0.97 0.28 2.08
C THR A 131 2.22 1.01 2.54
N ARG A 132 3.30 1.00 1.73
CA ARG A 132 4.63 1.48 2.12
C ARG A 132 5.10 0.81 3.41
N VAL A 133 4.91 -0.51 3.48
CA VAL A 133 5.42 -1.35 4.58
C VAL A 133 6.51 -2.26 4.03
N PRO A 134 7.71 -2.32 4.64
CA PRO A 134 8.81 -3.17 4.18
C PRO A 134 8.38 -4.63 4.03
N ILE A 135 8.81 -5.28 2.95
CA ILE A 135 8.53 -6.71 2.73
C ILE A 135 9.06 -7.56 3.88
N GLU A 136 10.19 -7.20 4.48
CA GLU A 136 10.76 -7.90 5.64
C GLU A 136 9.79 -8.00 6.81
N TRP A 137 8.94 -6.98 6.99
CA TRP A 137 7.92 -6.97 8.04
C TRP A 137 6.79 -7.94 7.70
N MET A 138 6.54 -8.21 6.42
CA MET A 138 5.56 -9.20 5.96
C MET A 138 6.12 -10.63 5.85
N LEU A 139 7.38 -10.85 6.21
CA LEU A 139 8.05 -12.16 6.12
C LEU A 139 8.40 -12.78 7.47
N LYS A 140 8.47 -11.98 8.54
CA LYS A 140 9.00 -12.41 9.85
C LYS A 140 8.04 -12.03 10.95
N GLU A 141 7.77 -12.95 11.89
CA GLU A 141 6.98 -12.66 13.10
C GLU A 141 7.55 -11.47 13.88
N LYS A 142 8.87 -11.45 14.06
CA LYS A 142 9.58 -10.35 14.72
C LYS A 142 10.59 -9.75 13.75
N PRO A 143 10.19 -8.82 12.89
CA PRO A 143 11.13 -8.22 11.93
C PRO A 143 12.08 -7.27 12.66
N CYS A 144 13.29 -7.13 12.13
CA CYS A 144 14.17 -6.05 12.53
C CYS A 144 13.64 -4.74 11.92
N VAL A 145 13.68 -3.65 12.70
CA VAL A 145 13.42 -2.31 12.17
C VAL A 145 14.48 -2.00 11.11
N THR A 146 14.03 -1.69 9.91
CA THR A 146 14.91 -1.30 8.81
C THR A 146 15.18 0.20 8.87
N THR A 147 16.37 0.62 8.45
CA THR A 147 16.79 2.04 8.42
C THR A 147 16.76 2.65 7.02
N SER A 148 16.56 1.83 5.99
CA SER A 148 16.51 2.23 4.59
C SER A 148 15.51 1.37 3.82
N TRP A 149 15.02 1.93 2.71
CA TRP A 149 14.25 1.17 1.74
C TRP A 149 15.15 0.21 0.98
N LYS A 150 14.63 -0.97 0.70
CA LYS A 150 15.26 -1.85 -0.28
C LYS A 150 14.51 -1.71 -1.60
N SER A 151 15.26 -1.69 -2.70
CA SER A 151 14.73 -1.53 -4.06
C SER A 151 14.27 -2.84 -4.70
N TYR A 152 14.70 -4.00 -4.21
CA TYR A 152 14.30 -5.31 -4.75
C TYR A 152 12.77 -5.55 -4.86
N PRO A 153 11.88 -4.96 -4.03
CA PRO A 153 10.43 -5.08 -4.23
C PRO A 153 9.97 -4.62 -5.62
N PHE A 154 10.64 -3.63 -6.20
CA PHE A 154 10.32 -3.12 -7.53
C PHE A 154 10.70 -4.13 -8.62
N GLU A 155 11.73 -4.94 -8.42
CA GLU A 155 12.22 -5.92 -9.40
C GLU A 155 11.40 -7.22 -9.42
N ILE A 156 10.59 -7.46 -8.39
CA ILE A 156 9.73 -8.65 -8.30
C ILE A 156 8.54 -8.58 -9.27
N LEU A 157 8.02 -7.37 -9.52
CA LEU A 157 6.81 -7.20 -10.31
C LEU A 157 7.15 -7.21 -11.82
N PRO A 158 6.27 -7.76 -12.68
CA PRO A 158 6.52 -7.82 -14.11
C PRO A 158 6.44 -6.43 -14.76
N ASP A 159 7.10 -6.28 -15.91
CA ASP A 159 7.01 -5.10 -16.78
C ASP A 159 7.28 -3.78 -16.03
N VAL A 160 8.32 -3.77 -15.20
CA VAL A 160 8.71 -2.61 -14.36
C VAL A 160 9.73 -1.72 -15.03
N LEU A 161 10.61 -2.28 -15.86
CA LEU A 161 11.59 -1.51 -16.61
C LEU A 161 10.88 -0.75 -17.73
N MET A 162 10.94 0.58 -17.68
CA MET A 162 10.30 1.44 -18.68
C MET A 162 11.16 2.65 -19.02
N THR A 163 11.02 3.12 -20.24
CA THR A 163 11.45 4.45 -20.69
C THR A 163 10.48 5.52 -20.20
N LEU A 164 10.89 6.80 -20.27
CA LEU A 164 10.00 7.93 -19.96
C LEU A 164 8.77 7.98 -20.89
N ASP A 165 8.93 7.58 -22.15
CA ASP A 165 7.83 7.58 -23.13
C ASP A 165 6.83 6.47 -22.84
N GLU A 166 7.29 5.27 -22.49
CA GLU A 166 6.41 4.16 -22.07
C GLU A 166 5.66 4.51 -20.79
N LEU A 167 6.34 5.12 -19.81
CA LEU A 167 5.69 5.63 -18.60
C LEU A 167 4.60 6.65 -18.97
N ASN A 168 4.90 7.60 -19.87
CA ASN A 168 3.93 8.59 -20.33
C ASN A 168 2.69 7.93 -20.94
N GLN A 169 2.88 6.94 -21.83
CA GLN A 169 1.77 6.22 -22.46
C GLN A 169 0.91 5.46 -21.43
N TYR A 170 1.56 4.79 -20.47
CA TYR A 170 0.89 4.10 -19.38
C TYR A 170 0.07 5.06 -18.51
N LEU A 171 0.68 6.17 -18.06
CA LEU A 171 0.02 7.17 -17.21
C LEU A 171 -1.19 7.79 -17.92
N LYS A 172 -1.05 8.13 -19.21
CA LYS A 172 -2.15 8.67 -20.02
C LYS A 172 -3.33 7.73 -20.13
N SER A 173 -3.09 6.50 -20.62
CA SER A 173 -4.15 5.52 -20.84
C SER A 173 -4.86 5.14 -19.54
N THR A 174 -4.11 4.99 -18.45
CA THR A 174 -4.65 4.57 -17.16
C THR A 174 -5.39 5.71 -16.45
N LYS A 175 -4.93 6.96 -16.60
CA LYS A 175 -5.67 8.15 -16.14
C LYS A 175 -7.02 8.27 -16.86
N GLU A 176 -7.04 8.12 -18.18
CA GLU A 176 -8.27 8.20 -18.97
C GLU A 176 -9.28 7.13 -18.52
N ALA A 177 -8.82 5.90 -18.31
CA ALA A 177 -9.65 4.82 -17.76
C ALA A 177 -10.14 5.11 -16.32
N ALA A 178 -9.29 5.67 -15.46
CA ALA A 178 -9.64 6.04 -14.09
C ALA A 178 -10.68 7.17 -13.98
N ILE A 179 -10.73 8.06 -14.98
CA ILE A 179 -11.73 9.13 -15.07
C ILE A 179 -13.09 8.58 -15.48
N LEU A 180 -13.10 7.58 -16.37
CA LEU A 180 -14.31 6.95 -16.92
C LEU A 180 -14.89 5.87 -16.02
N ASP A 181 -14.16 5.44 -14.98
CA ASP A 181 -14.62 4.42 -14.06
C ASP A 181 -15.86 4.88 -13.26
N LYS A 182 -16.97 4.16 -13.43
CA LYS A 182 -18.26 4.40 -12.77
C LYS A 182 -18.53 3.46 -11.61
N THR A 183 -17.52 2.72 -11.15
CA THR A 183 -17.66 1.81 -10.00
C THR A 183 -18.21 2.57 -8.79
N LYS A 184 -19.35 2.14 -8.27
CA LYS A 184 -19.91 2.67 -7.02
C LYS A 184 -19.15 2.10 -5.84
N HIS A 185 -18.82 2.97 -4.90
CA HIS A 185 -18.10 2.61 -3.69
C HIS A 185 -18.96 2.70 -2.45
N THR A 186 -18.59 1.92 -1.42
CA THR A 186 -19.28 1.92 -0.14
C THR A 186 -19.01 3.17 0.68
N ARG A 187 -17.89 3.89 0.45
CA ARG A 187 -17.55 5.16 1.13
C ARG A 187 -17.43 6.31 0.12
N PRO A 188 -18.42 7.19 -0.04
CA PRO A 188 -18.38 8.22 -1.08
C PRO A 188 -17.25 9.26 -0.92
N ASN A 189 -16.78 9.49 0.31
CA ASN A 189 -15.73 10.47 0.62
C ASN A 189 -14.32 9.86 0.76
N PHE A 190 -14.14 8.59 0.40
CA PHE A 190 -12.84 7.93 0.48
C PHE A 190 -12.09 8.02 -0.86
N PRO A 191 -10.80 8.40 -0.87
CA PRO A 191 -10.01 8.52 -2.09
C PRO A 191 -9.62 7.13 -2.61
N TYR A 192 -10.42 6.58 -3.50
CA TYR A 192 -10.14 5.26 -4.05
C TYR A 192 -8.99 5.28 -5.06
N VAL A 193 -8.01 4.42 -4.82
CA VAL A 193 -6.97 4.11 -5.80
C VAL A 193 -7.61 3.30 -6.93
N TYR A 194 -7.43 3.77 -8.16
CA TYR A 194 -7.78 3.04 -9.36
C TYR A 194 -6.67 2.03 -9.69
N ASP A 195 -5.41 2.47 -9.70
CA ASP A 195 -4.24 1.64 -9.99
C ASP A 195 -3.02 2.01 -9.16
N ALA A 196 -2.14 1.03 -8.93
CA ALA A 196 -0.85 1.19 -8.30
C ALA A 196 0.19 0.35 -9.05
N ARG A 197 1.31 0.95 -9.43
CA ARG A 197 2.35 0.24 -10.18
C ARG A 197 3.75 0.75 -9.85
N SER A 198 4.70 -0.17 -9.87
CA SER A 198 6.14 0.11 -9.80
C SER A 198 6.73 0.34 -11.19
N PHE A 199 7.72 1.22 -11.25
CA PHE A 199 8.54 1.44 -12.43
C PHE A 199 10.01 1.54 -12.00
N ILE A 200 10.88 1.07 -12.87
CA ILE A 200 12.32 1.27 -12.82
C ILE A 200 12.65 2.02 -14.12
N LEU A 201 12.91 3.33 -14.00
CA LEU A 201 13.29 4.15 -15.14
C LEU A 201 14.80 4.27 -15.22
N ASN A 202 15.37 4.00 -16.40
CA ASN A 202 16.76 4.34 -16.65
C ASN A 202 16.83 5.79 -17.16
N ILE A 203 17.32 6.70 -16.31
CA ILE A 203 17.55 8.10 -16.67
C ILE A 203 19.03 8.40 -16.46
N ASP A 204 19.72 8.78 -17.54
CA ASP A 204 21.13 9.17 -17.51
C ASP A 204 22.03 8.08 -16.88
N SER A 205 21.80 6.81 -17.24
CA SER A 205 22.52 5.63 -16.72
C SER A 205 22.31 5.35 -15.22
N ARG A 206 21.24 5.86 -14.63
CA ARG A 206 20.81 5.49 -13.27
C ARG A 206 19.38 4.99 -13.26
N ASP A 207 19.15 3.94 -12.48
CA ASP A 207 17.82 3.40 -12.26
C ASP A 207 17.09 4.19 -11.17
N ILE A 208 15.87 4.60 -11.50
CA ILE A 208 15.00 5.35 -10.62
C ILE A 208 13.78 4.50 -10.32
N TYR A 209 13.61 4.20 -9.03
CA TYR A 209 12.55 3.36 -8.51
C TYR A 209 11.36 4.24 -8.17
N LEU A 210 10.30 4.09 -8.96
CA LEU A 210 9.10 4.88 -8.87
C LEU A 210 7.92 4.00 -8.51
N LYS A 211 7.08 4.51 -7.63
CA LYS A 211 5.72 4.02 -7.44
C LYS A 211 4.78 5.07 -8.00
N ALA A 212 3.88 4.68 -8.90
CA ALA A 212 2.76 5.53 -9.29
C ALA A 212 1.44 5.01 -8.71
N LEU A 213 0.65 5.92 -8.13
CA LEU A 213 -0.74 5.70 -7.77
C LEU A 213 -1.62 6.56 -8.66
N ILE A 214 -2.64 5.96 -9.25
CA ILE A 214 -3.64 6.67 -10.04
C ILE A 214 -4.97 6.54 -9.28
N TYR A 215 -5.53 7.66 -8.86
CA TYR A 215 -6.80 7.69 -8.13
C TYR A 215 -7.98 7.72 -9.09
N LYS A 216 -9.13 7.24 -8.61
CA LYS A 216 -10.41 7.40 -9.33
C LYS A 216 -10.70 8.90 -9.49
N GLY A 217 -10.89 9.33 -10.73
CA GLY A 217 -10.92 10.74 -11.09
C GLY A 217 -9.66 11.27 -11.77
N GLY A 218 -8.61 10.46 -11.88
CA GLY A 218 -7.45 10.71 -12.74
C GLY A 218 -6.34 11.56 -12.13
N GLU A 219 -6.31 11.69 -10.81
CA GLU A 219 -5.15 12.26 -10.11
C GLU A 219 -4.02 11.25 -10.13
N ILE A 220 -2.81 11.72 -10.42
CA ILE A 220 -1.61 10.88 -10.49
C ILE A 220 -0.68 11.31 -9.38
N LEU A 221 -0.23 10.35 -8.60
CA LEU A 221 0.81 10.53 -7.61
C LEU A 221 2.00 9.65 -7.99
N VAL A 222 3.19 10.23 -7.96
CA VAL A 222 4.46 9.52 -8.17
C VAL A 222 5.33 9.71 -6.93
N GLU A 223 5.76 8.60 -6.36
CA GLU A 223 6.72 8.53 -5.26
C GLU A 223 8.04 7.98 -5.75
N ILE A 224 9.12 8.54 -5.23
CA ILE A 224 10.50 8.21 -5.58
C ILE A 224 11.16 7.54 -4.38
N PHE A 225 11.69 6.33 -4.59
CA PHE A 225 12.29 5.50 -3.54
C PHE A 225 13.83 5.48 -3.56
N ASN A 226 14.46 6.31 -4.39
CA ASN A 226 15.91 6.50 -4.38
C ASN A 226 16.32 7.43 -3.25
N ASP A 227 17.25 6.99 -2.40
CA ASP A 227 17.82 7.82 -1.31
C ASP A 227 18.51 9.10 -1.85
N ASN A 228 19.14 9.02 -3.03
CA ASN A 228 19.92 10.10 -3.62
C ASN A 228 19.57 10.30 -5.10
N ILE A 229 18.40 10.86 -5.37
CA ILE A 229 17.99 11.20 -6.74
C ILE A 229 18.71 12.45 -7.26
N GLN A 230 19.15 12.40 -8.52
CA GLN A 230 19.75 13.57 -9.16
C GLN A 230 18.70 14.62 -9.52
N PRO A 231 19.00 15.93 -9.37
CA PRO A 231 18.08 17.00 -9.74
C PRO A 231 17.54 16.92 -11.17
N GLN A 232 18.37 16.47 -12.12
CA GLN A 232 17.97 16.34 -13.53
C GLN A 232 16.83 15.32 -13.73
N ALA A 233 16.87 14.21 -12.99
CA ALA A 233 15.82 13.20 -13.03
C ALA A 233 14.50 13.76 -12.47
N LEU A 234 14.56 14.51 -11.36
CA LEU A 234 13.40 15.19 -10.79
C LEU A 234 12.79 16.19 -11.79
N ILE A 235 13.63 16.96 -12.50
CA ILE A 235 13.18 17.91 -13.53
C ILE A 235 12.45 17.18 -14.66
N LYS A 236 13.02 16.10 -15.19
CA LYS A 236 12.41 15.28 -16.26
C LYS A 236 11.06 14.72 -15.82
N LEU A 237 10.96 14.17 -14.62
CA LEU A 237 9.70 13.64 -14.07
C LEU A 237 8.66 14.75 -13.85
N LYS A 238 9.08 15.90 -13.32
CA LYS A 238 8.18 17.05 -13.13
C LYS A 238 7.64 17.56 -14.46
N GLN A 239 8.48 17.66 -15.48
CA GLN A 239 8.07 18.07 -16.83
C GLN A 239 7.07 17.08 -17.43
N LEU A 240 7.35 15.77 -17.34
CA LEU A 240 6.43 14.72 -17.76
C LEU A 240 5.06 14.87 -17.06
N LEU A 241 5.06 15.00 -15.74
CA LEU A 241 3.84 15.08 -14.95
C LEU A 241 3.03 16.36 -15.22
N ALA A 242 3.70 17.48 -15.57
CA ALA A 242 3.03 18.76 -15.82
C ALA A 242 2.01 18.70 -16.97
N HIS A 243 2.14 17.73 -17.90
CA HIS A 243 1.14 17.49 -18.94
C HIS A 243 -0.22 17.04 -18.39
N TYR A 244 -0.27 16.52 -17.17
CA TYR A 244 -1.47 15.96 -16.56
C TYR A 244 -2.24 16.97 -15.69
N GLY A 245 -1.60 18.08 -15.30
CA GLY A 245 -2.19 19.15 -14.51
C GLY A 245 -1.15 19.89 -13.65
N PRO A 246 -1.61 20.82 -12.79
CA PRO A 246 -0.73 21.48 -11.82
C PRO A 246 -0.04 20.46 -10.92
N ILE A 247 1.26 20.65 -10.70
CA ILE A 247 2.08 19.77 -9.86
C ILE A 247 2.18 20.34 -8.46
N ILE A 248 1.87 19.51 -7.46
CA ILE A 248 2.36 19.72 -6.09
C ILE A 248 3.60 18.86 -5.89
N LEU A 249 4.62 19.43 -5.27
CA LEU A 249 5.80 18.72 -4.81
C LEU A 249 5.79 18.67 -3.28
N GLY A 250 6.26 17.56 -2.74
CA GLY A 250 6.39 17.39 -1.31
C GLY A 250 7.04 16.07 -0.98
N TYR A 251 6.74 15.55 0.20
CA TYR A 251 7.24 14.26 0.66
C TYR A 251 6.20 13.51 1.46
N CYS A 252 6.36 12.19 1.54
CA CYS A 252 5.63 11.35 2.47
C CYS A 252 6.62 10.82 3.52
N GLU A 253 6.28 10.98 4.80
CA GLU A 253 6.96 10.24 5.86
C GLU A 253 6.58 8.76 5.78
N THR A 254 7.50 7.90 6.23
CA THR A 254 7.33 6.45 6.11
C THR A 254 7.47 5.75 7.45
N VAL A 255 7.03 4.48 7.50
CA VAL A 255 7.22 3.62 8.68
C VAL A 255 8.70 3.21 8.87
N VAL A 256 9.57 3.53 7.92
CA VAL A 256 11.02 3.34 8.02
C VAL A 256 11.61 4.59 8.67
N GLU A 257 12.36 4.41 9.75
CA GLU A 257 12.83 5.54 10.56
C GLU A 257 13.68 6.52 9.76
N ASN A 258 13.37 7.81 9.92
CA ASN A 258 14.07 8.93 9.26
C ASN A 258 14.04 8.90 7.73
N GLN A 259 13.19 8.06 7.13
CA GLN A 259 13.06 7.97 5.68
C GLN A 259 11.81 8.71 5.20
N GLN A 260 12.03 9.52 4.16
CA GLN A 260 10.99 10.27 3.45
C GLN A 260 11.11 9.98 1.97
N THR A 261 9.98 9.77 1.30
CA THR A 261 9.96 9.62 -0.16
C THR A 261 9.54 10.94 -0.78
N ILE A 262 10.31 11.42 -1.75
CA ILE A 262 9.90 12.58 -2.57
C ILE A 262 8.64 12.19 -3.34
N THR A 263 7.62 13.04 -3.28
CA THR A 263 6.30 12.78 -3.86
C THR A 263 5.90 13.94 -4.77
N MET A 264 5.52 13.60 -6.00
CA MET A 264 4.96 14.54 -6.99
C MET A 264 3.50 14.17 -7.26
N ILE A 265 2.61 15.15 -7.18
CA ILE A 265 1.17 14.95 -7.40
C ILE A 265 0.71 15.82 -8.55
N ALA A 266 0.31 15.19 -9.65
CA ALA A 266 -0.35 15.86 -10.76
C ALA A 266 -1.86 15.93 -10.50
N LYS A 267 -2.34 17.11 -10.14
CA LYS A 267 -3.75 17.36 -9.86
C LYS A 267 -4.60 17.13 -11.10
N SER A 268 -5.67 16.37 -10.95
CA SER A 268 -6.72 16.39 -11.97
C SER A 268 -7.39 17.77 -11.98
N ARG A 269 -8.01 18.16 -13.09
CA ARG A 269 -8.76 19.43 -13.16
C ARG A 269 -10.07 19.42 -12.34
N LYS A 270 -10.35 18.35 -11.56
CA LYS A 270 -11.53 18.27 -10.69
C LYS A 270 -11.33 19.11 -9.42
N LYS A 271 -12.44 19.57 -8.82
CA LYS A 271 -12.43 20.47 -7.65
C LYS A 271 -12.10 19.79 -6.31
N ILE A 272 -12.28 18.48 -6.19
CA ILE A 272 -12.01 17.75 -4.94
C ILE A 272 -10.63 17.11 -5.07
N ILE A 273 -9.71 17.56 -4.23
CA ILE A 273 -8.34 17.07 -4.19
C ILE A 273 -8.27 15.97 -3.13
N CYS A 274 -7.83 14.79 -3.52
CA CYS A 274 -7.63 13.65 -2.64
C CYS A 274 -6.14 13.39 -2.45
N LEU A 275 -5.46 14.24 -1.67
CA LEU A 275 -4.06 13.99 -1.32
C LEU A 275 -3.98 12.78 -0.37
N PRO A 276 -2.93 11.95 -0.46
CA PRO A 276 -2.62 11.03 0.62
C PRO A 276 -2.47 11.81 1.91
N ILE A 277 -2.97 11.22 2.99
CA ILE A 277 -3.05 11.89 4.28
C ILE A 277 -1.65 12.18 4.84
N GLU A 278 -0.69 11.33 4.51
CA GLU A 278 0.72 11.37 4.87
C GLU A 278 1.55 12.44 4.12
N PHE A 279 0.98 13.09 3.11
CA PHE A 279 1.71 14.01 2.24
C PHE A 279 1.92 15.38 2.90
N LYS A 280 3.16 15.88 2.85
CA LYS A 280 3.56 17.22 3.30
C LYS A 280 4.11 18.01 2.11
N GLU A 281 3.43 19.11 1.77
CA GLU A 281 3.82 20.03 0.68
C GLU A 281 5.06 20.85 1.05
N ILE A 282 5.92 21.14 0.06
CA ILE A 282 7.12 21.99 0.17
C ILE A 282 6.95 23.24 -0.69
#